data_AF-A0A7C4R258-F1
#
_entry.id   AF-A0A7C4R258-F1
#
_cell.length_a   1.000
_cell.length_b   1.000
_cell.length_c   1.000
_cell.angle_alpha   90.00
_cell.angle_beta   90.00
_cell.angle_gamma   90.00
#
_symmetry.space_group_name_H-M   'P 1'
#
loop_
_entity.id
_entity.type
_entity.pdbx_description
1 polymer ?
#
loop_
_entity_poly.entity_id
_entity_poly.type
_entity_poly.pdbx_seq_one_letter_code
_entity_poly.pdbx_strand_id
1 'polypeptide(L)'
;MNPLRAAALLLALAACAPLHPPAPPPDPGAGGRLVVVRSDALFDWGLRLPVRINGEPAARLRAGEHREFRLPPGVYTVGVAEREIAVAVETGKTAWFLIRPEEGSLSGFDIERLDPAAGREWTGRTRPGP
;
A
#
# COMPACT_ATOMS: atom_id res chain seq x y z
N MET A 1 -28.46 55.31 -52.20
CA MET A 1 -27.76 55.90 -51.04
C MET A 1 -27.75 54.87 -49.93
N ASN A 2 -26.59 54.30 -49.61
CA ASN A 2 -26.37 53.48 -48.40
C ASN A 2 -26.39 54.41 -47.17
N PRO A 3 -26.75 53.88 -45.98
CA PRO A 3 -25.70 53.81 -44.96
C PRO A 3 -25.72 52.56 -44.06
N LEU A 4 -24.50 52.05 -43.82
CA LEU A 4 -23.95 51.54 -42.56
C LEU A 4 -24.67 50.37 -41.85
N ARG A 5 -24.18 49.12 -41.97
CA ARG A 5 -23.05 48.55 -41.20
C ARG A 5 -23.16 48.80 -39.69
N ALA A 6 -23.69 47.83 -38.95
CA ALA A 6 -23.51 47.75 -37.50
C ALA A 6 -23.23 46.30 -37.08
N ALA A 7 -22.03 46.11 -36.53
CA ALA A 7 -21.68 45.17 -35.49
C ALA A 7 -21.83 43.65 -35.78
N ALA A 8 -21.02 43.14 -36.70
CA ALA A 8 -20.58 41.75 -36.66
C ALA A 8 -19.11 41.71 -36.22
N LEU A 9 -18.85 41.93 -34.93
CA LEU A 9 -17.51 41.77 -34.36
C LEU A 9 -17.69 41.56 -32.86
N LEU A 10 -17.53 40.32 -32.37
CA LEU A 10 -17.19 39.95 -30.98
C LEU A 10 -17.44 38.44 -30.76
N LEU A 11 -16.76 37.55 -31.49
CA LEU A 11 -16.74 36.11 -31.20
C LEU A 11 -15.46 35.48 -31.76
N ALA A 12 -14.30 35.84 -31.21
CA ALA A 12 -13.04 35.22 -31.62
C ALA A 12 -11.94 35.23 -30.53
N LEU A 13 -12.31 35.06 -29.25
CA LEU A 13 -11.34 34.99 -28.16
C LEU A 13 -11.69 33.87 -27.17
N ALA A 14 -11.52 32.61 -27.58
CA ALA A 14 -11.52 31.47 -26.64
C ALA A 14 -10.82 30.20 -27.16
N ALA A 15 -9.93 30.28 -28.15
CA ALA A 15 -9.28 29.10 -28.72
C ALA A 15 -7.77 29.10 -28.45
N CYS A 16 -7.38 28.95 -27.18
CA CYS A 16 -6.01 28.56 -26.78
C CYS A 16 -6.04 28.01 -25.35
N ALA A 17 -6.78 26.91 -25.15
CA ALA A 17 -6.44 26.03 -24.02
C ALA A 17 -5.27 25.16 -24.50
N PRO A 18 -4.10 25.16 -23.83
CA PRO A 18 -3.09 24.15 -24.11
C PRO A 18 -3.73 22.79 -23.86
N LEU A 19 -3.82 21.97 -24.91
CA LEU A 19 -4.18 20.56 -24.78
C LEU A 19 -3.09 19.90 -23.92
N HIS A 20 -3.26 19.91 -22.60
CA HIS A 20 -2.54 18.99 -21.75
C HIS A 20 -3.20 17.62 -22.04
N PRO A 21 -2.49 16.67 -22.67
CA PRO A 21 -3.05 15.34 -22.80
C PRO A 21 -3.39 14.84 -21.38
N PRO A 22 -4.55 14.21 -21.17
CA PRO A 22 -4.87 13.61 -19.89
C PRO A 22 -3.71 12.69 -19.49
N ALA A 23 -3.28 12.77 -18.24
CA ALA A 23 -2.25 11.87 -17.73
C ALA A 23 -2.66 10.42 -18.07
N PRO A 24 -1.72 9.58 -18.53
CA PRO A 24 -2.04 8.18 -18.81
C PRO A 24 -2.65 7.56 -17.54
N PRO A 25 -3.64 6.66 -17.69
CA PRO A 25 -4.22 5.99 -16.55
C PRO A 25 -3.09 5.32 -15.74
N PRO A 26 -3.14 5.36 -14.40
CA PRO A 26 -2.14 4.72 -13.58
C PRO A 26 -2.04 3.25 -13.99
N ASP A 27 -0.83 2.81 -14.34
CA ASP A 27 -0.59 1.41 -14.71
C ASP A 27 -0.95 0.53 -13.49
N PRO A 28 -1.91 -0.40 -13.61
CA PRO A 28 -2.28 -1.30 -12.51
C PRO A 28 -1.12 -2.20 -12.05
N GLY A 29 -0.03 -2.29 -12.81
CA GLY A 29 1.25 -2.91 -12.42
C GLY A 29 2.26 -1.97 -11.75
N ALA A 30 2.07 -0.65 -11.84
CA ALA A 30 2.97 0.35 -11.26
C ALA A 30 2.61 0.62 -9.79
N GLY A 31 2.95 -0.35 -8.94
CA GLY A 31 2.78 -0.26 -7.49
C GLY A 31 4.07 -0.44 -6.70
N GLY A 32 3.99 -0.20 -5.41
CA GLY A 32 4.97 -0.71 -4.45
C GLY A 32 4.53 -2.08 -3.91
N ARG A 33 5.45 -2.73 -3.21
CA ARG A 33 5.19 -4.00 -2.52
C ARG A 33 5.20 -3.81 -1.02
N LEU A 34 4.25 -4.44 -0.36
CA LEU A 34 4.19 -4.52 1.09
C LEU A 34 4.23 -6.00 1.46
N VAL A 35 5.21 -6.39 2.27
CA VAL A 35 5.36 -7.78 2.72
C VAL A 35 5.18 -7.81 4.23
N VAL A 36 4.19 -8.55 4.70
CA VAL A 36 3.96 -8.78 6.12
C VAL A 36 4.36 -10.21 6.43
N VAL A 37 5.33 -10.38 7.32
CA VAL A 37 5.84 -11.67 7.75
C VAL A 37 5.35 -11.92 9.17
N ARG A 38 4.94 -13.14 9.49
CA ARG A 38 4.74 -13.58 10.87
C ARG A 38 5.89 -14.48 11.26
N SER A 39 6.49 -14.19 12.42
CA SER A 39 7.55 -15.03 12.98
C SER A 39 7.10 -16.49 13.16
N ASP A 40 8.07 -17.38 13.20
CA ASP A 40 7.92 -18.84 13.35
C ASP A 40 8.03 -19.29 14.81
N ALA A 41 7.74 -18.40 15.76
CA ALA A 41 7.79 -18.71 17.19
C ALA A 41 6.84 -19.87 17.55
N LEU A 42 7.28 -20.73 18.48
CA LEU A 42 6.53 -21.94 18.87
C LEU A 42 5.29 -21.63 19.75
N PHE A 43 5.29 -20.48 20.44
CA PHE A 43 4.30 -20.15 21.47
C PHE A 43 2.89 -19.87 20.92
N ASP A 44 2.75 -19.60 19.62
CA ASP A 44 1.50 -19.13 18.98
C ASP A 44 1.15 -19.88 17.67
N TRP A 45 1.76 -21.05 17.44
CA TRP A 45 1.70 -21.81 16.18
C TRP A 45 0.28 -22.14 15.68
N GLY A 46 -0.68 -22.34 16.60
CA GLY A 46 -2.06 -22.68 16.28
C GLY A 46 -2.93 -21.50 15.85
N LEU A 47 -2.49 -20.26 16.12
CA LEU A 47 -3.28 -19.06 15.85
C LEU A 47 -3.18 -18.65 14.39
N ARG A 48 -4.20 -17.95 13.89
CA ARG A 48 -4.17 -17.25 12.59
C ARG A 48 -4.42 -15.77 12.86
N LEU A 49 -3.44 -14.93 12.56
CA LEU A 49 -3.52 -13.51 12.87
C LEU A 49 -4.06 -12.71 11.69
N PRO A 50 -5.13 -11.91 11.88
CA PRO A 50 -5.59 -11.01 10.85
C PRO A 50 -4.57 -9.89 10.66
N VAL A 51 -4.10 -9.74 9.42
CA VAL A 51 -3.35 -8.57 8.96
C VAL A 51 -4.36 -7.59 8.41
N ARG A 52 -4.26 -6.33 8.84
CA ARG A 52 -5.15 -5.25 8.42
C ARG A 52 -4.39 -4.26 7.54
N ILE A 53 -5.04 -3.78 6.48
CA ILE A 53 -4.55 -2.68 5.65
C ILE A 53 -5.60 -1.57 5.70
N ASN A 54 -5.23 -0.37 6.13
CA ASN A 54 -6.15 0.74 6.36
C ASN A 54 -7.31 0.38 7.30
N GLY A 55 -7.01 -0.35 8.38
CA GLY A 55 -8.00 -0.82 9.35
C GLY A 55 -8.77 -2.07 8.92
N GLU A 56 -8.81 -2.41 7.63
CA GLU A 56 -9.62 -3.50 7.09
C GLU A 56 -8.84 -4.83 7.01
N PRO A 57 -9.44 -5.98 7.37
CA PRO A 57 -8.80 -7.29 7.22
C PRO A 57 -8.41 -7.60 5.77
N ALA A 58 -7.11 -7.82 5.53
CA ALA A 58 -6.56 -8.07 4.20
C ALA A 58 -5.99 -9.48 4.02
N ALA A 59 -5.51 -10.11 5.10
CA ALA A 59 -5.01 -11.49 5.09
C ALA A 59 -5.09 -12.13 6.48
N ARG A 60 -4.87 -13.45 6.56
CA ARG A 60 -4.67 -14.17 7.83
C ARG A 60 -3.42 -15.03 7.77
N LEU A 61 -2.46 -14.75 8.65
CA LEU A 61 -1.16 -15.43 8.67
C LEU A 61 -1.04 -16.42 9.82
N ARG A 62 -0.56 -17.63 9.53
CA ARG A 62 -0.04 -18.59 10.52
C ARG A 62 1.42 -18.26 10.88
N ALA A 63 1.92 -18.83 11.98
CA ALA A 63 3.33 -18.73 12.31
C ALA A 63 4.19 -19.26 11.14
N GLY A 64 5.26 -18.54 10.81
CA GLY A 64 6.14 -18.85 9.69
C GLY A 64 5.55 -18.59 8.29
N GLU A 65 4.44 -17.85 8.18
CA GLU A 65 3.88 -17.40 6.90
C GLU A 65 4.18 -15.92 6.62
N HIS A 66 4.22 -15.55 5.33
CA HIS A 66 4.24 -14.16 4.89
C HIS A 66 3.19 -13.88 3.81
N ARG A 67 2.74 -12.63 3.70
CA ARG A 67 1.87 -12.17 2.62
C ARG A 67 2.47 -10.98 1.91
N GLU A 68 2.48 -11.03 0.58
CA GLU A 68 2.79 -9.88 -0.26
C GLU A 68 1.51 -9.20 -0.75
N PHE A 69 1.50 -7.87 -0.69
CA PHE A 69 0.47 -7.01 -1.26
C PHE A 69 1.12 -6.11 -2.29
N ARG A 70 0.50 -5.99 -3.47
CA ARG A 70 0.84 -4.96 -4.47
C ARG A 70 -0.17 -3.84 -4.32
N LEU A 71 0.32 -2.66 -4.00
CA LEU A 71 -0.50 -1.50 -3.72
C LEU A 71 -0.05 -0.34 -4.61
N PRO A 72 -0.99 0.48 -5.12
CA PRO A 72 -0.64 1.75 -5.73
C PRO A 72 0.22 2.61 -4.79
N PRO A 73 1.01 3.56 -5.32
CA PRO A 73 1.73 4.51 -4.49
C PRO A 73 0.76 5.32 -3.62
N GLY A 74 1.08 5.48 -2.35
CA GLY A 74 0.20 6.14 -1.39
C GLY A 74 0.59 5.87 0.06
N VAL A 75 -0.18 6.44 0.99
CA VAL A 75 0.01 6.18 2.43
C VAL A 75 -1.01 5.15 2.87
N TYR A 76 -0.54 4.12 3.55
CA TYR A 76 -1.34 3.02 4.09
C TYR A 76 -1.04 2.81 5.56
N THR A 77 -1.98 2.20 6.31
CA THR A 77 -1.67 1.61 7.62
C THR A 77 -1.59 0.10 7.50
N VAL A 78 -0.65 -0.52 8.21
CA VAL A 78 -0.51 -1.97 8.35
C VAL A 78 -0.71 -2.33 9.80
N GLY A 79 -1.66 -3.22 10.08
CA GLY A 79 -2.04 -3.55 11.45
C GLY A 79 -2.08 -5.04 11.75
N VAL A 80 -1.87 -5.35 13.03
CA VAL A 80 -2.15 -6.64 13.66
C VAL A 80 -2.70 -6.38 15.05
N ALA A 81 -3.74 -7.12 15.45
CA ALA A 81 -4.44 -6.85 16.71
C ALA A 81 -4.76 -5.34 16.86
N GLU A 82 -4.37 -4.73 17.98
CA GLU A 82 -4.57 -3.31 18.30
C GLU A 82 -3.42 -2.38 17.86
N ARG A 83 -2.42 -2.89 17.10
CA ARG A 83 -1.25 -2.11 16.66
C ARG A 83 -1.34 -1.80 15.17
N GLU A 84 -0.90 -0.60 14.79
CA GLU A 84 -0.80 -0.16 13.39
C GLU A 84 0.44 0.68 13.13
N ILE A 85 1.02 0.55 11.94
CA ILE A 85 2.12 1.38 11.45
C ILE A 85 1.70 2.02 10.12
N ALA A 86 1.85 3.35 10.02
CA ALA A 86 1.70 4.08 8.77
C ALA A 86 2.95 3.92 7.88
N VAL A 87 2.74 3.72 6.58
CA VAL A 87 3.80 3.52 5.61
C VAL A 87 3.47 4.17 4.27
N ALA A 88 4.44 4.88 3.70
CA ALA A 88 4.41 5.29 2.32
C ALA A 88 4.81 4.12 1.42
N VAL A 89 3.90 3.70 0.56
CA VAL A 89 4.16 2.77 -0.54
C VAL A 89 4.58 3.59 -1.75
N GLU A 90 5.73 3.25 -2.33
CA GLU A 90 6.29 3.92 -3.50
C GLU A 90 6.49 2.91 -4.64
N THR A 91 6.33 3.36 -5.88
CA THR A 91 6.51 2.51 -7.07
C THR A 91 7.87 1.83 -7.05
N GLY A 92 7.89 0.51 -7.25
CA GLY A 92 9.12 -0.28 -7.34
C GLY A 92 9.87 -0.47 -6.01
N LYS A 93 9.38 0.09 -4.90
CA LYS A 93 9.93 -0.16 -3.57
C LYS A 93 9.17 -1.26 -2.85
N THR A 94 9.86 -1.95 -1.94
CA THR A 94 9.25 -2.94 -1.05
C THR A 94 9.43 -2.51 0.40
N ALA A 95 8.35 -2.57 1.18
CA ALA A 95 8.37 -2.41 2.63
C ALA A 95 8.10 -3.76 3.29
N TRP A 96 8.85 -4.09 4.34
CA TRP A 96 8.68 -5.32 5.10
C TRP A 96 8.22 -5.01 6.52
N PHE A 97 7.33 -5.85 7.02
CA PHE A 97 6.83 -5.82 8.38
C PHE A 97 6.95 -7.19 9.00
N LEU A 98 7.21 -7.24 10.30
CA LEU A 98 7.28 -8.48 11.05
C LEU A 98 6.35 -8.44 12.23
N ILE A 99 5.54 -9.49 12.34
CA ILE A 99 4.65 -9.75 13.46
C ILE A 99 5.33 -10.74 14.40
N ARG A 100 5.47 -10.34 15.66
CA ARG A 100 6.03 -11.16 16.75
C ARG A 100 5.08 -11.17 17.95
N PRO A 101 5.12 -12.21 18.80
CA PRO A 101 4.51 -12.14 20.12
C PRO A 101 5.07 -10.93 20.90
N GLU A 102 4.20 -10.21 21.58
CA GLU A 102 4.61 -9.13 22.49
C GLU A 102 5.24 -9.74 23.75
N GLU A 103 6.40 -9.23 24.15
CA GLU A 103 7.11 -9.74 25.32
C GLU A 103 6.27 -9.57 26.58
N GLY A 104 6.12 -10.64 27.37
CA GLY A 104 5.29 -10.63 28.59
C GLY A 104 3.79 -10.72 28.34
N SER A 105 3.33 -10.87 27.08
CA SER A 105 1.92 -11.03 26.75
C SER A 105 1.55 -12.47 26.40
N LEU A 106 0.43 -12.96 26.93
CA LEU A 106 -0.09 -14.31 26.61
C LEU A 106 -0.87 -14.35 25.29
N SER A 107 -1.25 -13.20 24.74
CA SER A 107 -2.07 -13.09 23.53
C SER A 107 -1.77 -11.84 22.68
N GLY A 108 -0.87 -10.98 23.12
CA GLY A 108 -0.48 -9.76 22.42
C GLY A 108 0.49 -10.03 21.28
N PHE A 109 0.36 -9.21 20.24
CA PHE A 109 1.24 -9.23 19.08
C PHE A 109 1.72 -7.83 18.81
N ASP A 110 3.01 -7.71 18.52
CA ASP A 110 3.60 -6.48 18.04
C ASP A 110 3.88 -6.59 16.53
N ILE A 111 3.96 -5.43 15.89
CA ILE A 111 4.34 -5.29 14.49
C ILE A 111 5.46 -4.27 14.41
N GLU A 112 6.55 -4.64 13.74
CA GLU A 112 7.68 -3.76 13.49
C GLU A 112 7.93 -3.63 11.98
N ARG A 113 8.47 -2.49 11.57
CA ARG A 113 8.99 -2.31 10.21
C ARG A 113 10.41 -2.85 10.16
N LEU A 114 10.70 -3.69 9.18
CA LEU A 114 12.04 -4.21 8.94
C LEU A 114 12.80 -3.35 7.93
N ASP A 115 14.12 -3.32 8.08
CA ASP A 115 15.00 -2.90 7.01
C ASP A 115 14.99 -3.94 5.86
N PRO A 116 15.43 -3.56 4.64
CA PRO A 116 15.37 -4.46 3.49
C PRO A 116 16.17 -5.76 3.63
N ALA A 117 17.28 -5.78 4.37
CA ALA A 117 18.10 -6.99 4.53
C ALA A 117 17.38 -7.99 5.44
N ALA A 118 16.93 -7.54 6.62
CA ALA A 118 16.13 -8.36 7.53
C ALA A 118 14.82 -8.82 6.86
N GLY A 119 14.16 -7.93 6.12
CA GLY A 119 12.93 -8.26 5.39
C GLY A 119 13.11 -9.43 4.42
N ARG A 120 14.16 -9.40 3.60
CA ARG A 120 14.48 -10.50 2.68
C ARG A 120 14.83 -11.80 3.40
N GLU A 121 15.59 -11.72 4.49
CA GLU A 121 15.93 -12.89 5.30
C GLU A 121 14.66 -13.56 5.85
N TRP A 122 13.77 -12.78 6.48
CA TRP A 122 12.52 -13.27 7.04
C TRP A 122 11.58 -13.84 5.96
N THR A 123 11.46 -13.18 4.80
CA THR A 123 10.69 -13.74 3.67
C THR A 123 11.30 -15.05 3.17
N GLY A 124 12.63 -15.17 3.13
CA GLY A 124 13.32 -16.36 2.64
C GLY A 124 13.16 -17.62 3.52
N ARG A 125 12.88 -17.44 4.82
CA ARG A 125 12.63 -18.56 5.75
C ARG A 125 11.16 -18.87 6.01
N THR A 126 10.25 -18.03 5.50
CA THR A 126 8.80 -18.20 5.69
C THR A 126 8.13 -18.61 4.40
N ARG A 127 6.95 -19.23 4.48
CA ARG A 127 6.18 -19.64 3.31
C ARG A 127 5.09 -18.63 2.94
N PRO A 128 4.72 -18.47 1.67
CA PRO A 128 3.59 -17.63 1.30
C PRO A 128 2.30 -18.10 1.97
N GLY A 129 1.58 -17.17 2.59
CA GLY A 129 0.25 -17.35 3.16
C GLY A 129 -0.87 -17.08 2.14
N PRO A 130 -2.09 -17.60 2.41
CA PRO A 130 -3.24 -17.48 1.51
C PRO A 130 -3.74 -16.04 1.32
#